data_AF-A0A957KBF3-F1
#
_entry.id   AF-A0A957KBF3-F1
#
_cell.length_a   1.000
_cell.length_b   1.000
_cell.length_c   1.000
_cell.angle_alpha   90.00
_cell.angle_beta   90.00
_cell.angle_gamma   90.00
#
_symmetry.space_group_name_H-M   'P 1'
#
loop_
_entity.id
_entity.type
_entity.pdbx_description
1 polymer ?
#
loop_
_entity_poly.entity_id
_entity_poly.type
_entity_poly.pdbx_seq_one_letter_code
_entity_poly.pdbx_strand_id
1 'polypeptide(L)'
;MPLVLALIFLFTLIFLANIATASSDKSLANVLNLALLALNLLIFLLGLGLLLVRPGDLAAAGMETGLTDFRPAGSTFLGIAIWGVLATLPELRRWLARWLPIDPESPVHTLALVLCGFLLGNSLISLSQGGLENLAQTASATSIWEVIASEALFALTAIAGVGIFIRRSGYKTLERLGLTRPTGKQLLRGLGWVLVLVVLQALAGAIWLALNPEQAELLDSVNSSLLGDIDTVWEWFLLALAAALGEEILFRGALQPIFGLWATSLLFAVAHVNYGVTPATAVVFVIGLVLGIIRQRSSTSVSIFVHFNYNFLLGLLALLAPYLEQIATPPG
;
A
#
# COMPACT_ATOMS: atom_id res chain seq x y z
N MET A 1 7.80 5.52 -21.41
CA MET A 1 6.65 6.26 -21.99
C MET A 1 5.30 5.92 -21.33
N PRO A 2 4.89 4.64 -21.15
CA PRO A 2 3.58 4.32 -20.57
C PRO A 2 3.42 4.77 -19.10
N LEU A 3 4.46 4.63 -18.27
CA LEU A 3 4.42 5.04 -16.86
C LEU A 3 4.17 6.55 -16.69
N VAL A 4 4.87 7.40 -17.46
CA VAL A 4 4.71 8.85 -17.39
C VAL A 4 3.28 9.28 -17.72
N LEU A 5 2.67 8.65 -18.74
CA LEU A 5 1.27 8.92 -19.10
C LEU A 5 0.30 8.49 -18.00
N ALA A 6 0.54 7.33 -17.37
CA ALA A 6 -0.26 6.86 -16.24
C ALA A 6 -0.18 7.82 -15.05
N LEU A 7 1.03 8.33 -14.73
CA LEU A 7 1.23 9.33 -13.68
C LEU A 7 0.53 10.65 -14.00
N ILE A 8 0.67 11.17 -15.22
CA ILE A 8 -0.03 12.39 -15.65
C ILE A 8 -1.54 12.22 -15.50
N PHE A 9 -2.07 11.08 -15.93
CA PHE A 9 -3.49 10.78 -15.83
C PHE A 9 -3.96 10.70 -14.37
N LEU A 10 -3.23 9.98 -13.50
CA LEU A 10 -3.51 9.88 -12.07
C LEU A 10 -3.57 11.27 -11.41
N PHE A 11 -2.53 12.08 -11.59
CA PHE A 11 -2.48 13.41 -10.99
C PHE A 11 -3.54 14.36 -11.58
N THR A 12 -3.88 14.21 -12.87
CA THR A 12 -4.99 14.94 -13.48
C THR A 12 -6.32 14.63 -12.78
N LEU A 13 -6.62 13.36 -12.50
CA LEU A 13 -7.82 12.98 -11.75
C LEU A 13 -7.80 13.56 -10.33
N ILE A 14 -6.66 13.50 -9.64
CA ILE A 14 -6.51 14.04 -8.28
C ILE A 14 -6.74 15.55 -8.26
N PHE A 15 -6.14 16.29 -9.19
CA PHE A 15 -6.32 17.74 -9.28
C PHE A 15 -7.75 18.10 -9.67
N LEU A 16 -8.35 17.40 -10.64
CA LEU A 16 -9.75 17.60 -11.03
C LEU A 16 -10.70 17.39 -9.84
N ALA A 17 -10.53 16.32 -9.07
CA ALA A 17 -11.34 16.05 -7.89
C ALA A 17 -11.20 17.17 -6.83
N ASN A 18 -9.98 17.67 -6.62
CA ASN A 18 -9.73 18.77 -5.69
C ASN A 18 -10.34 20.09 -6.17
N ILE A 19 -10.23 20.41 -7.47
CA ILE A 19 -10.84 21.62 -8.06
C ILE A 19 -12.36 21.54 -7.97
N ALA A 20 -12.97 20.42 -8.38
CA ALA A 20 -14.41 20.20 -8.27
C ALA A 20 -14.92 20.36 -6.84
N THR A 21 -14.16 19.87 -5.86
CA THR A 21 -14.48 20.04 -4.43
C THR A 21 -14.30 21.49 -3.97
N ALA A 22 -13.29 22.21 -4.45
CA ALA A 22 -13.01 23.59 -4.06
C ALA A 22 -14.04 24.58 -4.62
N SER A 23 -14.44 24.41 -5.89
CA SER A 23 -15.40 25.27 -6.57
C SER A 23 -16.86 24.91 -6.28
N SER A 24 -17.11 23.73 -5.70
CA SER A 24 -18.47 23.15 -5.58
C SER A 24 -19.19 23.03 -6.93
N ASP A 25 -18.42 22.90 -8.03
CA ASP A 25 -18.94 22.83 -9.39
C ASP A 25 -19.38 21.40 -9.74
N LYS A 26 -20.69 21.23 -9.91
CA LYS A 26 -21.31 19.95 -10.28
C LYS A 26 -20.90 19.48 -11.68
N SER A 27 -20.60 20.39 -12.60
CA SER A 27 -20.12 20.04 -13.94
C SER A 27 -18.78 19.34 -13.86
N LEU A 28 -17.83 19.87 -13.09
CA LEU A 28 -16.52 19.25 -12.90
C LEU A 28 -16.61 17.91 -12.16
N ALA A 29 -17.52 17.78 -11.19
CA ALA A 29 -17.80 16.50 -10.53
C ALA A 29 -18.35 15.45 -11.53
N ASN A 30 -19.21 15.87 -12.46
CA ASN A 30 -19.72 14.99 -13.52
C ASN A 30 -18.62 14.58 -14.50
N VAL A 31 -17.74 15.52 -14.90
CA VAL A 31 -16.58 15.22 -15.74
C VAL A 31 -15.66 14.21 -15.07
N LEU A 32 -15.40 14.36 -13.76
CA LEU A 32 -14.64 13.38 -12.99
C LEU A 32 -15.31 12.00 -13.02
N ASN A 33 -16.61 11.92 -12.75
CA ASN A 33 -17.33 10.65 -12.77
C ASN A 33 -17.31 9.99 -14.15
N LEU A 34 -17.47 10.76 -15.23
CA LEU A 34 -17.34 10.24 -16.60
C LEU A 34 -15.93 9.72 -16.89
N ALA A 35 -14.89 10.44 -16.45
CA ALA A 35 -13.51 9.99 -16.60
C ALA A 35 -13.24 8.69 -15.83
N LEU A 36 -13.78 8.57 -14.61
CA LEU A 36 -13.69 7.35 -13.80
C LEU A 36 -14.46 6.19 -14.43
N LEU A 37 -15.65 6.43 -14.99
CA LEU A 37 -16.41 5.41 -15.72
C LEU A 37 -15.67 4.94 -16.98
N ALA A 38 -15.11 5.87 -17.76
CA ALA A 38 -14.32 5.53 -18.94
C ALA A 38 -13.08 4.71 -18.58
N LEU A 39 -12.35 5.10 -17.52
CA LEU A 39 -11.21 4.34 -17.01
C LEU A 39 -11.61 2.93 -16.61
N ASN A 40 -12.69 2.78 -15.84
CA ASN A 40 -13.15 1.46 -15.39
C ASN A 40 -13.70 0.62 -16.54
N LEU A 41 -14.28 1.23 -17.58
CA LEU A 41 -14.65 0.50 -18.80
C LEU A 41 -13.41 -0.07 -19.50
N LEU A 42 -12.31 0.68 -19.59
CA LEU A 42 -11.05 0.16 -20.16
C LEU A 42 -10.51 -1.01 -19.33
N ILE A 43 -10.52 -0.91 -18.01
CA ILE A 43 -10.10 -1.99 -17.11
C ILE A 43 -11.03 -3.21 -17.25
N PHE A 44 -12.33 -2.99 -17.38
CA PHE A 44 -13.31 -4.05 -17.61
C PHE A 44 -13.04 -4.79 -18.92
N LEU A 45 -12.82 -4.05 -20.02
CA LEU A 45 -12.52 -4.62 -21.32
C LEU A 45 -11.18 -5.39 -21.30
N LEU A 46 -10.18 -4.90 -20.57
CA LEU A 46 -8.94 -5.63 -20.34
C LEU A 46 -9.19 -6.96 -19.59
N GLY A 47 -9.95 -6.91 -18.49
CA GLY A 47 -10.29 -8.11 -17.72
C GLY A 47 -11.07 -9.14 -18.55
N LEU A 48 -12.04 -8.68 -19.35
CA LEU A 48 -12.78 -9.53 -20.28
C LEU A 48 -11.87 -10.12 -21.35
N GLY A 49 -10.97 -9.31 -21.91
CA GLY A 49 -9.96 -9.77 -22.87
C GLY A 49 -9.10 -10.89 -22.31
N LEU A 50 -8.57 -10.73 -21.08
CA LEU A 50 -7.75 -11.74 -20.40
C LEU A 50 -8.51 -13.04 -20.09
N LEU A 51 -9.82 -12.99 -19.86
CA LEU A 51 -10.65 -14.19 -19.66
C LEU A 51 -10.91 -14.96 -20.96
N LEU A 52 -11.03 -14.23 -22.07
CA LEU A 52 -11.42 -14.80 -23.37
C LEU A 52 -10.21 -15.19 -24.23
N VAL A 53 -9.05 -14.58 -23.99
CA VAL A 53 -7.84 -14.83 -24.78
C VAL A 53 -7.31 -16.24 -24.55
N ARG A 54 -6.88 -16.89 -25.64
CA ARG A 54 -6.21 -18.20 -25.53
C ARG A 54 -4.72 -17.96 -25.29
N PRO A 55 -4.07 -18.71 -24.39
CA PRO A 55 -2.65 -18.50 -24.08
C PRO A 55 -1.74 -18.52 -25.33
N GLY A 56 -2.06 -19.36 -26.33
CA GLY A 56 -1.30 -19.43 -27.59
C GLY A 56 -1.40 -18.19 -28.47
N ASP A 57 -2.49 -17.41 -28.37
CA ASP A 57 -2.71 -16.23 -29.23
C ASP A 57 -1.82 -15.05 -28.80
N LEU A 58 -1.59 -14.89 -27.49
CA LEU A 58 -0.71 -13.85 -26.94
C LEU A 58 0.77 -14.14 -27.21
N ALA A 59 1.16 -15.41 -27.06
CA ALA A 59 2.51 -15.87 -27.39
C ALA A 59 2.79 -15.68 -28.90
N ALA A 60 1.82 -16.00 -29.76
CA ALA A 60 1.94 -15.75 -31.21
C ALA A 60 1.99 -14.25 -31.57
N ALA A 61 1.38 -13.39 -30.76
CA ALA A 61 1.46 -11.94 -30.91
C ALA A 61 2.74 -11.31 -30.33
N GLY A 62 3.62 -12.12 -29.72
CA GLY A 62 4.87 -11.65 -29.11
C GLY A 62 4.67 -10.68 -27.93
N MET A 63 3.52 -10.75 -27.25
CA MET A 63 3.24 -9.86 -26.12
C MET A 63 3.75 -10.44 -24.80
N GLU A 64 4.77 -9.83 -24.23
CA GLU A 64 5.16 -10.06 -22.83
C GLU A 64 4.23 -9.25 -21.91
N THR A 65 3.43 -9.96 -21.11
CA THR A 65 2.40 -9.37 -20.26
C THR A 65 2.80 -9.29 -18.78
N GLY A 66 3.88 -10.01 -18.39
CA GLY A 66 4.25 -10.19 -16.99
C GLY A 66 3.25 -11.00 -16.15
N LEU A 67 2.23 -11.59 -16.79
CA LEU A 67 1.23 -12.44 -16.15
C LEU A 67 1.53 -13.91 -16.43
N THR A 68 1.47 -14.74 -15.40
CA THR A 68 1.63 -16.20 -15.47
C THR A 68 0.30 -16.90 -15.72
N ASP A 69 -0.80 -16.39 -15.16
CA ASP A 69 -2.16 -16.89 -15.43
C ASP A 69 -3.15 -15.77 -15.76
N PHE A 70 -3.62 -15.78 -17.01
CA PHE A 70 -4.51 -14.78 -17.57
C PHE A 70 -5.93 -14.84 -17.00
N ARG A 71 -6.45 -16.02 -16.66
CA ARG A 71 -7.86 -16.13 -16.25
C ARG A 71 -8.09 -15.54 -14.86
N PRO A 72 -7.32 -15.90 -13.82
CA PRO A 72 -7.39 -15.27 -12.51
C PRO A 72 -7.07 -13.76 -12.57
N ALA A 73 -6.09 -13.35 -13.38
CA ALA A 73 -5.81 -11.93 -13.61
C ALA A 73 -7.05 -11.22 -14.19
N GLY A 74 -7.66 -11.81 -15.23
CA GLY A 74 -8.86 -11.27 -15.87
C GLY A 74 -10.04 -11.12 -14.90
N SER A 75 -10.31 -12.14 -14.08
CA SER A 75 -11.32 -12.04 -13.01
C SER A 75 -11.01 -10.92 -12.01
N THR A 76 -9.74 -10.74 -11.66
CA THR A 76 -9.31 -9.68 -10.75
C THR A 76 -9.52 -8.30 -11.36
N PHE A 77 -9.13 -8.09 -12.62
CA PHE A 77 -9.38 -6.84 -13.35
C PHE A 77 -10.88 -6.53 -13.49
N LEU A 78 -11.73 -7.54 -13.72
CA LEU A 78 -13.18 -7.34 -13.69
C LEU A 78 -13.66 -6.88 -12.31
N GLY A 79 -13.18 -7.49 -11.23
CA GLY A 79 -13.50 -7.06 -9.86
C GLY A 79 -13.10 -5.62 -9.58
N ILE A 80 -11.90 -5.22 -10.00
CA ILE A 80 -11.40 -3.83 -9.91
C ILE A 80 -12.30 -2.87 -10.64
N ALA A 81 -12.66 -3.18 -11.89
CA ALA A 81 -13.52 -2.34 -12.72
C ALA A 81 -14.94 -2.21 -12.14
N ILE A 82 -15.51 -3.33 -11.69
CA ILE A 82 -16.83 -3.35 -11.04
C ILE A 82 -16.81 -2.47 -9.79
N TRP A 83 -15.82 -2.63 -8.92
CA TRP A 83 -15.66 -1.78 -7.74
C TRP A 83 -15.56 -0.30 -8.12
N GLY A 84 -14.71 0.03 -9.10
CA GLY A 84 -14.52 1.42 -9.53
C GLY A 84 -15.80 2.05 -10.08
N VAL A 85 -16.61 1.32 -10.85
CA VAL A 85 -17.95 1.77 -11.27
C VAL A 85 -18.86 1.96 -10.07
N LEU A 86 -18.97 0.95 -9.20
CA LEU A 86 -19.84 1.00 -8.02
C LEU A 86 -19.48 2.18 -7.10
N ALA A 87 -18.19 2.48 -6.91
CA ALA A 87 -17.72 3.59 -6.10
C ALA A 87 -18.12 4.97 -6.65
N THR A 88 -18.40 5.10 -7.94
CA THR A 88 -18.97 6.34 -8.52
C THR A 88 -20.46 6.51 -8.23
N LEU A 89 -21.18 5.42 -7.96
CA LEU A 89 -22.61 5.46 -7.68
C LEU A 89 -22.90 6.18 -6.35
N PRO A 90 -23.77 7.20 -6.34
CA PRO A 90 -24.15 7.89 -5.11
C PRO A 90 -24.74 6.96 -4.05
N GLU A 91 -25.48 5.92 -4.47
CA GLU A 91 -26.14 4.96 -3.59
C GLU A 91 -25.14 4.17 -2.76
N LEU A 92 -24.07 3.65 -3.38
CA LEU A 92 -23.03 2.94 -2.65
C LEU A 92 -22.30 3.90 -1.70
N ARG A 93 -21.96 5.11 -2.15
CA ARG A 93 -21.27 6.09 -1.31
C ARG A 93 -22.09 6.47 -0.08
N ARG A 94 -23.41 6.71 -0.24
CA ARG A 94 -24.32 6.96 0.89
C ARG A 94 -24.46 5.74 1.80
N TRP A 95 -24.46 4.53 1.24
CA TRP A 95 -24.47 3.30 2.01
C TRP A 95 -23.20 3.17 2.87
N LEU A 96 -22.02 3.40 2.27
CA LEU A 96 -20.71 3.37 2.93
C LEU A 96 -20.58 4.46 4.00
N ALA A 97 -21.14 5.65 3.77
CA ALA A 97 -21.14 6.77 4.73
C ALA A 97 -21.85 6.45 6.06
N ARG A 98 -22.64 5.37 6.13
CA ARG A 98 -23.23 4.89 7.39
C ARG A 98 -22.21 4.21 8.30
N TRP A 99 -21.12 3.72 7.73
CA TRP A 99 -20.10 2.92 8.42
C TRP A 99 -18.73 3.62 8.45
N LEU A 100 -18.47 4.46 7.46
CA LEU A 100 -17.22 5.19 7.27
C LEU A 100 -17.46 6.70 7.38
N PRO A 101 -16.50 7.48 7.91
CA PRO A 101 -16.62 8.95 8.02
C PRO A 101 -16.38 9.66 6.67
N ILE A 102 -16.96 9.13 5.59
CA ILE A 102 -16.85 9.70 4.25
C ILE A 102 -18.01 10.68 4.00
N ASP A 103 -17.71 11.78 3.31
CA ASP A 103 -18.70 12.59 2.62
C ASP A 103 -19.07 11.94 1.27
N PRO A 104 -20.29 11.41 1.09
CA PRO A 104 -20.71 10.72 -0.13
C PRO A 104 -20.87 11.64 -1.34
N GLU A 105 -20.97 12.96 -1.14
CA GLU A 105 -21.10 13.94 -2.23
C GLU A 105 -19.74 14.52 -2.62
N SER A 106 -18.66 14.24 -1.87
CA SER A 106 -17.31 14.74 -2.15
C SER A 106 -16.66 14.02 -3.36
N PRO A 107 -16.25 14.76 -4.40
CA PRO A 107 -15.47 14.20 -5.52
C PRO A 107 -14.14 13.58 -5.06
N VAL A 108 -13.46 14.18 -4.07
CA VAL A 108 -12.20 13.65 -3.52
C VAL A 108 -12.41 12.32 -2.82
N HIS A 109 -13.49 12.16 -2.06
CA HIS A 109 -13.77 10.89 -1.38
C HIS A 109 -14.19 9.80 -2.37
N THR A 110 -14.89 10.18 -3.44
CA THR A 110 -15.23 9.31 -4.56
C THR A 110 -13.97 8.77 -5.23
N LEU A 111 -13.04 9.67 -5.59
CA LEU A 111 -11.74 9.27 -6.15
C LEU A 111 -10.94 8.41 -5.16
N ALA A 112 -10.92 8.76 -3.87
CA ALA A 112 -10.22 7.98 -2.85
C ALA A 112 -10.76 6.54 -2.76
N LEU A 113 -12.08 6.34 -2.81
CA LEU A 113 -12.69 5.00 -2.83
C LEU A 113 -12.27 4.19 -4.06
N VAL A 114 -12.28 4.80 -5.25
CA VAL A 114 -11.83 4.15 -6.49
C VAL A 114 -10.35 3.75 -6.38
N LEU A 115 -9.47 4.68 -5.99
CA LEU A 115 -8.04 4.44 -5.89
C LEU A 115 -7.69 3.41 -4.80
N CYS A 116 -8.43 3.37 -3.68
CA CYS A 116 -8.25 2.32 -2.68
C CYS A 116 -8.66 0.95 -3.23
N GLY A 117 -9.70 0.88 -4.05
CA GLY A 117 -10.06 -0.34 -4.76
C GLY A 117 -8.99 -0.79 -5.75
N PHE A 118 -8.34 0.15 -6.42
CA PHE A 118 -7.22 -0.15 -7.34
C PHE A 118 -5.99 -0.66 -6.57
N LEU A 119 -5.69 -0.05 -5.43
CA LEU A 119 -4.63 -0.52 -4.52
C LEU A 119 -4.89 -1.95 -4.04
N LEU A 120 -6.12 -2.24 -3.58
CA LEU A 120 -6.53 -3.60 -3.20
C LEU A 120 -6.43 -4.56 -4.38
N GLY A 121 -6.91 -4.13 -5.54
CA GLY A 121 -6.84 -4.86 -6.79
C GLY A 121 -5.42 -5.26 -7.16
N ASN A 122 -4.46 -4.35 -7.00
CA ASN A 122 -3.05 -4.62 -7.27
C ASN A 122 -2.53 -5.79 -6.43
N SER A 123 -2.81 -5.81 -5.12
CA SER A 123 -2.43 -6.93 -4.25
C SER A 123 -3.14 -8.24 -4.62
N LEU A 124 -4.41 -8.16 -5.04
CA LEU A 124 -5.14 -9.34 -5.52
C LEU A 124 -4.60 -9.87 -6.86
N ILE A 125 -4.07 -9.01 -7.73
CA ILE A 125 -3.41 -9.45 -8.96
C ILE A 125 -2.20 -10.30 -8.60
N SER A 126 -1.32 -9.84 -7.70
CA SER A 126 -0.17 -10.63 -7.24
C SER A 126 -0.58 -12.02 -6.72
N LEU A 127 -1.63 -12.08 -5.89
CA LEU A 127 -2.18 -13.36 -5.40
C LEU A 127 -2.71 -14.26 -6.52
N SER A 128 -3.39 -13.65 -7.51
CA SER A 128 -3.97 -14.39 -8.63
C SER A 128 -2.91 -15.05 -9.52
N GLN A 129 -1.64 -14.64 -9.41
CA GLN A 129 -0.52 -15.18 -10.19
C GLN A 129 0.19 -16.36 -9.51
N GLY A 130 -0.43 -17.00 -8.51
CA GLY A 130 0.14 -18.14 -7.81
C GLY A 130 0.83 -17.82 -6.48
N GLY A 131 0.58 -16.63 -5.92
CA GLY A 131 0.92 -16.28 -4.54
C GLY A 131 2.39 -16.49 -4.18
N LEU A 132 2.63 -17.10 -3.01
CA LEU A 132 3.97 -17.28 -2.45
C LEU A 132 4.84 -18.19 -3.32
N GLU A 133 4.26 -19.26 -3.86
CA GLU A 133 4.96 -20.27 -4.63
C GLU A 133 5.48 -19.71 -5.96
N ASN A 134 4.65 -18.93 -6.66
CA ASN A 134 5.10 -18.27 -7.90
C ASN A 134 6.16 -17.22 -7.59
N LEU A 135 5.99 -16.44 -6.51
CA LEU A 135 6.98 -15.44 -6.11
C LEU A 135 8.31 -16.07 -5.71
N ALA A 136 8.34 -17.23 -5.07
CA ALA A 136 9.59 -17.95 -4.80
C ALA A 136 10.38 -18.31 -6.07
N GLN A 137 9.70 -18.45 -7.21
CA GLN A 137 10.33 -18.77 -8.50
C GLN A 137 10.68 -17.54 -9.32
N THR A 138 9.92 -16.45 -9.16
CA THR A 138 10.04 -15.25 -10.00
C THR A 138 10.59 -14.03 -9.27
N ALA A 139 10.73 -14.07 -7.93
CA ALA A 139 11.22 -12.95 -7.15
C ALA A 139 12.65 -12.61 -7.55
N SER A 140 12.83 -11.35 -7.91
CA SER A 140 14.13 -10.74 -8.12
C SER A 140 14.37 -9.70 -7.03
N ALA A 141 15.64 -9.43 -6.73
CA ALA A 141 16.00 -8.37 -5.81
C ALA A 141 15.39 -7.04 -6.27
N THR A 142 14.78 -6.33 -5.32
CA THR A 142 14.14 -5.04 -5.55
C THR A 142 15.17 -3.94 -5.38
N SER A 143 15.27 -3.04 -6.35
CA SER A 143 16.22 -1.93 -6.24
C SER A 143 15.75 -0.94 -5.16
N ILE A 144 16.68 -0.43 -4.36
CA ILE A 144 16.40 0.66 -3.41
C ILE A 144 15.77 1.89 -4.10
N TRP A 145 16.13 2.15 -5.36
CA TRP A 145 15.55 3.25 -6.14
C TRP A 145 14.10 3.01 -6.53
N GLU A 146 13.71 1.75 -6.78
CA GLU A 146 12.32 1.37 -7.04
C GLU A 146 11.47 1.56 -5.79
N VAL A 147 11.98 1.15 -4.63
CA VAL A 147 11.33 1.39 -3.33
C VAL A 147 11.15 2.89 -3.11
N ILE A 148 12.22 3.68 -3.22
CA ILE A 148 12.15 5.14 -3.04
C ILE A 148 11.15 5.78 -4.02
N ALA A 149 11.13 5.35 -5.28
CA ALA A 149 10.21 5.88 -6.28
C ALA A 149 8.74 5.53 -5.96
N SER A 150 8.47 4.30 -5.53
CA SER A 150 7.13 3.84 -5.11
C SER A 150 6.63 4.64 -3.89
N GLU A 151 7.48 4.78 -2.87
CA GLU A 151 7.11 5.50 -1.65
C GLU A 151 6.98 7.01 -1.86
N ALA A 152 7.80 7.58 -2.74
CA ALA A 152 7.62 8.95 -3.20
C ALA A 152 6.27 9.12 -3.91
N LEU A 153 5.84 8.17 -4.73
CA LEU A 153 4.52 8.20 -5.37
C LEU A 153 3.39 8.15 -4.34
N PHE A 154 3.51 7.34 -3.28
CA PHE A 154 2.54 7.33 -2.17
C PHE A 154 2.47 8.69 -1.48
N ALA A 155 3.61 9.26 -1.10
CA ALA A 155 3.67 10.57 -0.46
C ALA A 155 3.10 11.69 -1.36
N LEU A 156 3.47 11.71 -2.65
CA LEU A 156 2.99 12.70 -3.62
C LEU A 156 1.49 12.57 -3.87
N THR A 157 0.98 11.34 -4.00
CA THR A 157 -0.45 11.05 -4.15
C THR A 157 -1.23 11.53 -2.94
N ALA A 158 -0.71 11.31 -1.73
CA ALA A 158 -1.31 11.77 -0.49
C ALA A 158 -1.34 13.31 -0.39
N ILE A 159 -0.21 13.97 -0.67
CA ILE A 159 -0.07 15.44 -0.66
C ILE A 159 -1.00 16.10 -1.70
N ALA A 160 -1.06 15.56 -2.91
CA ALA A 160 -1.98 16.02 -3.94
C ALA A 160 -3.44 15.72 -3.57
N GLY A 161 -3.72 14.54 -3.04
CA GLY A 161 -5.05 14.09 -2.62
C GLY A 161 -5.68 14.98 -1.54
N VAL A 162 -4.88 15.43 -0.57
CA VAL A 162 -5.35 16.41 0.43
C VAL A 162 -5.46 17.83 -0.12
N GLY A 163 -5.10 18.08 -1.38
CA GLY A 163 -5.40 19.33 -2.09
C GLY A 163 -4.42 20.46 -1.86
N ILE A 164 -3.11 20.15 -1.81
CA ILE A 164 -2.06 21.17 -1.79
C ILE A 164 -2.26 22.19 -2.93
N PHE A 165 -2.16 23.48 -2.59
CA PHE A 165 -2.32 24.64 -3.46
C PHE A 165 -3.66 24.80 -4.19
N ILE A 166 -4.64 23.92 -3.95
CA ILE A 166 -6.02 24.07 -4.46
C ILE A 166 -6.97 24.39 -3.31
N ARG A 167 -7.05 23.47 -2.33
CA ARG A 167 -7.91 23.62 -1.15
C ARG A 167 -7.13 24.13 0.07
N ARG A 168 -5.81 23.95 0.08
CA ARG A 168 -4.95 24.18 1.25
C ARG A 168 -3.61 24.79 0.86
N SER A 169 -3.12 25.74 1.65
CA SER A 169 -1.73 26.20 1.55
C SER A 169 -0.75 25.13 2.08
N GLY A 170 0.54 25.26 1.80
CA GLY A 170 1.55 24.29 2.25
C GLY A 170 1.50 23.98 3.75
N TYR A 171 1.42 25.01 4.60
CA TYR A 171 1.29 24.82 6.06
C TYR A 171 0.01 24.05 6.45
N LYS A 172 -1.14 24.42 5.87
CA LYS A 172 -2.42 23.72 6.12
C LYS A 172 -2.41 22.28 5.59
N THR A 173 -1.62 21.99 4.56
CA THR A 173 -1.39 20.64 4.06
C THR A 173 -0.63 19.80 5.08
N LEU A 174 0.47 20.33 5.65
CA LEU A 174 1.22 19.64 6.71
C LEU A 174 0.34 19.39 7.94
N GLU A 175 -0.43 20.39 8.37
CA GLU A 175 -1.39 20.25 9.47
C GLU A 175 -2.45 19.18 9.18
N ARG A 176 -3.05 19.19 7.98
CA ARG A 176 -4.05 18.18 7.58
C ARG A 176 -3.46 16.77 7.50
N LEU A 177 -2.20 16.63 7.08
CA LEU A 177 -1.49 15.37 7.05
C LEU A 177 -1.00 14.95 8.44
N GLY A 178 -1.10 15.78 9.47
CA GLY A 178 -0.59 15.49 10.81
C GLY A 178 0.94 15.49 10.87
N LEU A 179 1.61 16.25 10.02
CA LEU A 179 3.07 16.38 9.97
C LEU A 179 3.53 17.51 10.91
N THR A 180 3.43 17.26 12.21
CA THR A 180 3.80 18.19 13.27
C THR A 180 5.07 17.74 13.97
N ARG A 181 5.88 18.69 14.46
CA ARG A 181 7.10 18.37 15.22
C ARG A 181 6.77 17.51 16.45
N PRO A 182 7.32 16.29 16.57
CA PRO A 182 7.07 15.44 17.72
C PRO A 182 7.80 15.95 18.96
N THR A 183 7.20 15.77 20.13
CA THR A 183 7.84 16.07 21.42
C THR A 183 8.74 14.91 21.85
N GLY A 184 9.77 15.18 22.67
CA GLY A 184 10.64 14.12 23.19
C GLY A 184 9.89 13.02 23.98
N LYS A 185 8.82 13.38 24.70
CA LYS A 185 7.94 12.42 25.39
C LYS A 185 7.20 11.51 24.41
N GLN A 186 6.77 12.02 23.26
CA GLN A 186 6.13 11.22 22.22
C GLN A 186 7.14 10.28 21.56
N LEU A 187 8.36 10.74 21.29
CA LEU A 187 9.44 9.90 20.74
C LEU A 187 9.80 8.75 21.70
N LEU A 188 9.95 9.05 23.00
CA LEU A 188 10.26 8.02 24.01
C LEU A 188 9.15 6.96 24.12
N ARG A 189 7.88 7.37 24.12
CA ARG A 189 6.74 6.44 24.07
C ARG A 189 6.72 5.65 22.75
N GLY A 190 7.11 6.30 21.65
CA GLY A 190 7.27 5.67 20.35
C GLY A 190 8.29 4.53 20.37
N LEU A 191 9.46 4.73 21.01
CA LEU A 191 10.45 3.65 21.19
C LEU A 191 9.88 2.46 21.98
N GLY A 192 9.04 2.71 22.99
CA GLY A 192 8.32 1.65 23.68
C GLY A 192 7.42 0.84 22.74
N TRP A 193 6.71 1.51 21.82
CA TRP A 193 5.92 0.83 20.79
C TRP A 193 6.79 0.07 19.79
N VAL A 194 7.96 0.58 19.40
CA VAL A 194 8.90 -0.14 18.52
C VAL A 194 9.25 -1.50 19.12
N LEU A 195 9.61 -1.56 20.41
CA LEU A 195 9.90 -2.83 21.10
C LEU A 195 8.68 -3.77 21.09
N VAL A 196 7.48 -3.25 21.40
CA VAL A 196 6.25 -4.06 21.41
C VAL A 196 5.98 -4.67 20.04
N LEU A 197 6.13 -3.89 18.97
CA LEU A 197 5.89 -4.35 17.60
C LEU A 197 6.94 -5.37 17.14
N VAL A 198 8.22 -5.18 17.46
CA VAL A 198 9.27 -6.16 17.16
C VAL A 198 9.05 -7.47 17.89
N VAL A 199 8.68 -7.42 19.18
CA VAL A 199 8.35 -8.63 19.95
C VAL A 199 7.13 -9.33 19.37
N LEU A 200 6.09 -8.57 19.00
CA LEU A 200 4.90 -9.13 18.34
C LEU A 200 5.26 -9.85 17.04
N GLN A 201 6.10 -9.24 16.19
CA GLN A 201 6.55 -9.83 14.93
C GLN A 201 7.36 -11.12 15.19
N ALA A 202 8.29 -11.11 16.15
CA ALA A 202 9.08 -12.27 16.50
C ALA A 202 8.23 -13.43 17.04
N LEU A 203 7.25 -13.15 17.90
CA LEU A 203 6.32 -14.16 18.42
C LEU A 203 5.45 -14.74 17.31
N ALA A 204 4.95 -13.90 16.39
CA ALA A 204 4.17 -14.38 15.27
C ALA A 204 5.00 -15.25 14.32
N GLY A 205 6.26 -14.87 14.05
CA GLY A 205 7.20 -15.69 13.28
C GLY A 205 7.45 -17.05 13.94
N ALA A 206 7.70 -17.07 15.25
CA ALA A 206 7.90 -18.32 16.00
C ALA A 206 6.67 -19.22 16.01
N ILE A 207 5.47 -18.64 16.18
CA ILE A 207 4.21 -19.38 16.08
C ILE A 207 4.03 -19.95 14.66
N TRP A 208 4.36 -19.17 13.63
CA TRP A 208 4.23 -19.61 12.26
C TRP A 208 5.18 -20.75 11.92
N LEU A 209 6.45 -20.63 12.32
CA LEU A 209 7.44 -21.70 12.19
C LEU A 209 6.98 -22.98 12.91
N ALA A 210 6.34 -22.88 14.06
CA ALA A 210 5.83 -24.04 14.80
C ALA A 210 4.58 -24.68 14.14
N LEU A 211 3.73 -23.89 13.51
CA LEU A 211 2.48 -24.37 12.89
C LEU A 211 2.67 -24.86 11.46
N ASN A 212 3.53 -24.19 10.68
CA ASN A 212 3.75 -24.47 9.26
C ASN A 212 5.20 -24.13 8.84
N PRO A 213 6.17 -24.97 9.21
CA PRO A 213 7.59 -24.70 8.97
C PRO A 213 7.93 -24.45 7.50
N GLU A 214 7.39 -25.27 6.59
CA GLU A 214 7.68 -25.20 5.15
C GLU A 214 7.26 -23.84 4.56
N GLN A 215 6.06 -23.34 4.90
CA GLN A 215 5.61 -22.02 4.44
C GLN A 215 6.35 -20.87 5.14
N ALA A 216 6.82 -21.06 6.37
CA ALA A 216 7.63 -20.07 7.07
C ALA A 216 9.00 -19.89 6.39
N GLU A 217 9.69 -21.01 6.13
CA GLU A 217 10.98 -21.02 5.42
C GLU A 217 10.85 -20.48 3.99
N LEU A 218 9.76 -20.83 3.29
CA LEU A 218 9.49 -20.30 1.96
C LEU A 218 9.32 -18.77 2.00
N LEU A 219 8.56 -18.24 2.96
CA LEU A 219 8.39 -16.80 3.13
C LEU A 219 9.71 -16.09 3.43
N ASP A 220 10.54 -16.66 4.31
CA ASP A 220 11.86 -16.11 4.61
C ASP A 220 12.76 -16.11 3.36
N SER A 221 12.76 -17.19 2.58
CA SER A 221 13.54 -17.29 1.33
C SER A 221 13.10 -16.27 0.26
N VAL A 222 11.80 -15.98 0.18
CA VAL A 222 11.24 -14.96 -0.72
C VAL A 222 11.67 -13.59 -0.25
N ASN A 223 11.58 -13.29 1.05
CA ASN A 223 12.01 -12.01 1.60
C ASN A 223 13.52 -11.79 1.39
N SER A 224 14.35 -12.80 1.62
CA SER A 224 15.79 -12.75 1.35
C SER A 224 16.08 -12.52 -0.14
N SER A 225 15.32 -13.13 -1.04
CA SER A 225 15.48 -12.91 -2.50
C SER A 225 15.08 -11.49 -2.90
N LEU A 226 13.98 -10.97 -2.36
CA LEU A 226 13.48 -9.62 -2.67
C LEU A 226 14.38 -8.53 -2.12
N LEU A 227 14.95 -8.74 -0.94
CA LEU A 227 15.79 -7.78 -0.24
C LEU A 227 17.28 -8.08 -0.39
N GLY A 228 17.66 -9.03 -1.25
CA GLY A 228 19.04 -9.52 -1.39
C GLY A 228 20.04 -8.50 -1.93
N ASP A 229 19.56 -7.36 -2.47
CA ASP A 229 20.42 -6.24 -2.87
C ASP A 229 20.57 -5.19 -1.73
N ILE A 230 19.96 -5.41 -0.57
CA ILE A 230 19.92 -4.48 0.58
C ILE A 230 20.75 -5.10 1.72
N ASP A 231 22.06 -4.94 1.60
CA ASP A 231 23.03 -5.65 2.44
C ASP A 231 23.79 -4.73 3.41
N THR A 232 23.51 -3.42 3.38
CA THR A 232 24.19 -2.44 4.24
C THR A 232 23.24 -1.74 5.21
N VAL A 233 23.79 -1.32 6.35
CA VAL A 233 23.08 -0.48 7.33
C VAL A 233 22.48 0.77 6.68
N TRP A 234 23.17 1.34 5.69
CA TRP A 234 22.71 2.55 5.01
C TRP A 234 21.54 2.28 4.06
N GLU A 235 21.54 1.17 3.32
CA GLU A 235 20.42 0.78 2.46
C GLU A 235 19.17 0.47 3.28
N TRP A 236 19.32 -0.25 4.41
CA TRP A 236 18.22 -0.48 5.35
C TRP A 236 17.69 0.82 5.96
N PHE A 237 18.56 1.79 6.24
CA PHE A 237 18.13 3.11 6.70
C PHE A 237 17.28 3.82 5.64
N LEU A 238 17.73 3.84 4.39
CA LEU A 238 17.02 4.47 3.28
C LEU A 238 15.68 3.78 3.00
N LEU A 239 15.66 2.45 3.00
CA LEU A 239 14.44 1.66 2.81
C LEU A 239 13.43 1.95 3.91
N ALA A 240 13.84 1.84 5.17
CA ALA A 240 12.97 2.07 6.31
C ALA A 240 12.42 3.50 6.33
N LEU A 241 13.25 4.48 5.94
CA LEU A 241 12.83 5.88 5.89
C LEU A 241 11.85 6.15 4.75
N ALA A 242 12.12 5.60 3.55
CA ALA A 242 11.23 5.73 2.40
C ALA A 242 9.86 5.12 2.71
N ALA A 243 9.83 3.87 3.16
CA ALA A 243 8.59 3.15 3.50
C ALA A 243 7.79 3.88 4.59
N ALA A 244 8.46 4.30 5.67
CA ALA A 244 7.78 5.01 6.74
C ALA A 244 7.21 6.37 6.28
N LEU A 245 7.90 7.09 5.39
CA LEU A 245 7.40 8.36 4.88
C LEU A 245 6.23 8.17 3.90
N GLY A 246 6.39 7.32 2.88
CA GLY A 246 5.38 7.12 1.85
C GLY A 246 4.08 6.56 2.43
N GLU A 247 4.18 5.44 3.14
CA GLU A 247 3.03 4.75 3.71
C GLU A 247 2.33 5.59 4.78
N GLU A 248 3.04 6.16 5.76
CA GLU A 248 2.35 6.89 6.84
C GLU A 248 1.71 8.19 6.34
N ILE A 249 2.33 8.89 5.38
CA ILE A 249 1.72 10.09 4.78
C ILE A 249 0.43 9.71 4.02
N LEU A 250 0.44 8.59 3.28
CA LEU A 250 -0.74 8.08 2.59
C LEU A 250 -1.81 7.56 3.54
N PHE A 251 -1.51 6.50 4.28
CA PHE A 251 -2.48 5.81 5.12
C PHE A 251 -2.91 6.66 6.31
N ARG A 252 -1.98 7.20 7.11
CA ARG A 252 -2.31 7.87 8.39
C ARG A 252 -2.59 9.35 8.17
N GLY A 253 -1.88 9.98 7.24
CA GLY A 253 -2.08 11.38 6.87
C GLY A 253 -3.32 11.61 6.01
N ALA A 254 -3.41 10.97 4.84
CA ALA A 254 -4.47 11.24 3.87
C ALA A 254 -5.74 10.40 4.12
N LEU A 255 -5.60 9.08 4.22
CA LEU A 255 -6.72 8.13 4.20
C LEU A 255 -7.42 7.96 5.55
N GLN A 256 -6.69 7.85 6.66
CA GLN A 256 -7.27 7.59 7.98
C GLN A 256 -8.29 8.66 8.43
N PRO A 257 -8.10 9.96 8.15
CA PRO A 257 -9.13 10.95 8.48
C PRO A 257 -10.38 10.89 7.58
N ILE A 258 -10.34 10.12 6.48
CA ILE A 258 -11.46 9.91 5.55
C ILE A 258 -12.18 8.57 5.83
N PHE A 259 -11.43 7.50 6.07
CA PHE A 259 -11.98 6.15 6.24
C PHE A 259 -12.02 5.68 7.70
N GLY A 260 -11.38 6.40 8.61
CA GLY A 260 -11.29 6.02 10.02
C GLY A 260 -10.22 4.95 10.28
N LEU A 261 -10.06 4.60 11.56
CA LEU A 261 -8.99 3.70 12.02
C LEU A 261 -9.07 2.31 11.39
N TRP A 262 -10.23 1.66 11.48
CA TRP A 262 -10.39 0.25 11.12
C TRP A 262 -10.23 0.01 9.63
N ALA A 263 -10.95 0.76 8.79
CA ALA A 263 -10.90 0.59 7.34
C ALA A 263 -9.51 0.91 6.77
N THR A 264 -8.84 1.95 7.27
CA THR A 264 -7.47 2.26 6.85
C THR A 264 -6.46 1.20 7.31
N SER A 265 -6.60 0.65 8.51
CA SER A 265 -5.72 -0.43 8.98
C SER A 265 -5.93 -1.73 8.20
N LEU A 266 -7.18 -2.01 7.80
CA LEU A 266 -7.49 -3.15 6.94
C LEU A 266 -6.92 -2.96 5.53
N LEU A 267 -7.10 -1.78 4.94
CA LEU A 267 -6.53 -1.43 3.64
C LEU A 267 -4.99 -1.56 3.66
N PHE A 268 -4.36 -1.09 4.75
CA PHE A 268 -2.93 -1.23 4.98
C PHE A 268 -2.49 -2.69 4.99
N ALA A 269 -3.20 -3.54 5.74
CA ALA A 269 -2.91 -4.98 5.80
C ALA A 269 -3.07 -5.65 4.45
N VAL A 270 -4.15 -5.37 3.71
CA VAL A 270 -4.40 -6.00 2.40
C VAL A 270 -3.35 -5.57 1.36
N ALA A 271 -2.87 -4.33 1.42
CA ALA A 271 -1.78 -3.85 0.55
C ALA A 271 -0.46 -4.64 0.74
N HIS A 272 -0.33 -5.38 1.84
CA HIS A 272 0.81 -6.22 2.17
C HIS A 272 0.58 -7.72 1.95
N VAL A 273 -0.56 -8.12 1.36
CA VAL A 273 -0.90 -9.53 1.07
C VAL A 273 -0.24 -10.02 -0.21
N ASN A 274 0.75 -9.30 -0.76
CA ASN A 274 1.35 -9.59 -2.07
C ASN A 274 1.93 -11.01 -2.17
N TYR A 275 2.23 -11.65 -1.02
CA TYR A 275 2.83 -12.99 -0.92
C TYR A 275 1.89 -14.04 -0.31
N GLY A 276 0.60 -13.74 -0.08
CA GLY A 276 -0.36 -14.67 0.54
C GLY A 276 -1.06 -14.12 1.78
N VAL A 277 -2.23 -14.69 2.12
CA VAL A 277 -2.91 -14.42 3.39
C VAL A 277 -2.33 -15.35 4.45
N THR A 278 -1.33 -14.87 5.17
CA THR A 278 -0.65 -15.61 6.25
C THR A 278 -0.95 -14.96 7.61
N PRO A 279 -0.58 -15.57 8.74
CA PRO A 279 -0.62 -14.89 10.03
C PRO A 279 0.14 -13.56 10.03
N ALA A 280 1.14 -13.39 9.16
CA ALA A 280 1.82 -12.11 8.98
C ALA A 280 0.85 -11.00 8.55
N THR A 281 -0.16 -11.29 7.71
CA THR A 281 -1.20 -10.32 7.35
C THR A 281 -1.98 -9.83 8.58
N ALA A 282 -2.29 -10.73 9.53
CA ALA A 282 -2.96 -10.36 10.77
C ALA A 282 -2.05 -9.49 11.66
N VAL A 283 -0.75 -9.77 11.69
CA VAL A 283 0.24 -8.94 12.38
C VAL A 283 0.33 -7.55 11.74
N VAL A 284 0.39 -7.46 10.40
CA VAL A 284 0.39 -6.18 9.67
C VAL A 284 -0.88 -5.40 9.95
N PHE A 285 -2.04 -6.05 10.07
CA PHE A 285 -3.27 -5.40 10.51
C PHE A 285 -3.17 -4.81 11.92
N VAL A 286 -2.61 -5.55 12.88
CA VAL A 286 -2.37 -5.07 14.25
C VAL A 286 -1.36 -3.92 14.28
N ILE A 287 -0.26 -4.02 13.54
CA ILE A 287 0.70 -2.91 13.34
C ILE A 287 -0.05 -1.70 12.77
N GLY A 288 -0.92 -1.93 11.78
CA GLY A 288 -1.78 -0.95 11.17
C GLY A 288 -2.62 -0.18 12.18
N LEU A 289 -3.29 -0.92 13.07
CA LEU A 289 -4.10 -0.37 14.16
C LEU A 289 -3.26 0.42 15.17
N VAL A 290 -2.10 -0.11 15.58
CA VAL A 290 -1.21 0.57 16.53
C VAL A 290 -0.74 1.91 15.96
N LEU A 291 -0.23 1.92 14.73
CA LEU A 291 0.18 3.15 14.04
C LEU A 291 -0.99 4.12 13.87
N GLY A 292 -2.17 3.61 13.52
CA GLY A 292 -3.38 4.43 13.44
C GLY A 292 -3.81 5.04 14.77
N ILE A 293 -3.67 4.32 15.89
CA ILE A 293 -3.95 4.83 17.24
C ILE A 293 -2.92 5.89 17.64
N ILE A 294 -1.64 5.66 17.33
CA ILE A 294 -0.56 6.63 17.55
C ILE A 294 -0.90 7.93 16.80
N ARG A 295 -1.32 7.82 15.53
CA ARG A 295 -1.78 8.97 14.73
C ARG A 295 -2.96 9.72 15.36
N GLN A 296 -3.91 9.03 15.98
CA GLN A 296 -5.06 9.68 16.64
C GLN A 296 -4.67 10.38 17.94
N ARG A 297 -3.72 9.82 18.69
CA ARG A 297 -3.30 10.35 20.00
C ARG A 297 -2.13 11.33 19.93
N SER A 298 -1.47 11.43 18.78
CA SER A 298 -0.30 12.28 18.58
C SER A 298 -0.27 12.89 17.19
N SER A 299 0.51 12.34 16.25
CA SER A 299 0.65 12.87 14.90
C SER A 299 1.13 11.79 13.93
N THR A 300 1.04 12.08 12.62
CA THR A 300 1.62 11.21 11.58
C THR A 300 3.13 11.16 11.72
N SER A 301 3.78 12.26 12.13
CA SER A 301 5.24 12.28 12.38
C SER A 301 5.69 11.29 13.46
N VAL A 302 4.89 11.07 14.52
CA VAL A 302 5.20 10.04 15.52
C VAL A 302 4.98 8.64 14.94
N SER A 303 3.98 8.47 14.08
CA SER A 303 3.72 7.18 13.41
C SER A 303 4.85 6.84 12.43
N ILE A 304 5.32 7.82 11.63
CA ILE A 304 6.53 7.74 10.80
C ILE A 304 7.72 7.31 11.64
N PHE A 305 7.95 7.97 12.78
CA PHE A 305 9.07 7.63 13.65
C PHE A 305 9.00 6.18 14.14
N VAL A 306 7.84 5.72 14.61
CA VAL A 306 7.68 4.34 15.10
C VAL A 306 7.84 3.33 13.96
N HIS A 307 7.22 3.58 12.81
CA HIS A 307 7.31 2.69 11.65
C HIS A 307 8.74 2.62 11.10
N PHE A 308 9.42 3.76 10.96
CA PHE A 308 10.83 3.83 10.56
C PHE A 308 11.71 2.98 11.48
N ASN A 309 11.64 3.20 12.80
CA ASN A 309 12.50 2.48 13.75
C ASN A 309 12.14 0.99 13.82
N TYR A 310 10.88 0.63 13.63
CA TYR A 310 10.44 -0.77 13.54
C TYR A 310 11.10 -1.47 12.34
N ASN A 311 10.96 -0.92 11.13
CA ASN A 311 11.56 -1.51 9.93
C ASN A 311 13.09 -1.51 10.00
N PHE A 312 13.68 -0.40 10.47
CA PHE A 312 15.12 -0.27 10.55
C PHE A 312 15.71 -1.28 11.55
N LEU A 313 15.10 -1.45 12.72
CA LEU A 313 15.57 -2.43 13.71
C LEU A 313 15.44 -3.86 13.19
N LEU A 314 14.35 -4.22 12.50
CA LEU A 314 14.23 -5.54 11.86
C LEU A 314 15.31 -5.75 10.80
N GLY A 315 15.60 -4.74 9.98
CA GLY A 315 16.69 -4.79 9.01
C GLY A 315 18.07 -5.00 9.63
N LEU A 316 18.38 -4.28 10.72
CA LEU A 316 19.63 -4.47 11.46
C LEU A 316 19.73 -5.89 12.06
N LEU A 317 18.62 -6.44 12.56
CA LEU A 317 18.58 -7.81 13.05
C LEU A 317 18.81 -8.82 11.92
N ALA A 318 18.24 -8.58 10.73
CA ALA A 318 18.47 -9.41 9.55
C ALA A 318 19.96 -9.40 9.13
N LEU A 319 20.62 -8.23 9.12
CA LEU A 319 22.06 -8.14 8.84
C LEU A 319 22.93 -8.84 9.88
N LEU A 320 22.49 -8.89 11.14
CA LEU A 320 23.23 -9.55 12.23
C LEU A 320 23.03 -11.07 12.26
N ALA A 321 21.89 -11.58 11.76
CA ALA A 321 21.50 -12.98 11.91
C ALA A 321 22.56 -14.00 11.41
N PRO A 322 23.18 -13.84 10.23
CA PRO A 322 24.19 -14.79 9.75
C PRO A 322 25.42 -14.90 10.67
N TYR A 323 25.81 -13.79 11.32
CA TYR A 323 26.94 -13.77 12.25
C TYR A 323 26.61 -14.48 13.57
N LEU A 324 25.35 -14.35 14.03
CA LEU A 324 24.88 -15.04 15.23
C LEU A 324 24.81 -16.55 15.03
N GLU A 325 24.38 -17.00 13.85
CA GLU A 325 24.36 -18.42 13.49
C GLU A 325 25.77 -19.03 13.47
N GLN A 326 26.75 -18.34 12.89
CA GLN A 326 28.15 -18.80 12.88
C GLN A 326 28.73 -18.97 14.29
N ILE A 327 28.34 -18.13 15.24
CA ILE A 327 28.76 -18.23 16.66
C ILE A 327 28.06 -19.41 17.34
N ALA A 328 26.78 -19.65 17.03
CA ALA A 328 25.98 -20.71 17.62
C ALA A 328 26.36 -22.11 17.11
N THR A 329 26.84 -22.22 15.87
CA THR A 329 27.34 -23.47 15.26
C THR A 329 28.78 -23.28 14.77
N PRO A 330 29.79 -23.32 15.66
CA PRO A 330 31.17 -23.16 15.24
C PRO A 330 31.57 -24.28 14.28
N PRO A 331 32.33 -23.99 13.20
CA PRO A 331 32.83 -25.03 12.30
C PRO A 331 33.69 -26.01 13.11
N GLY A 332 33.29 -27.30 13.06
CA GLY A 332 34.00 -28.41 13.69
C GLY A 332 35.32 -28.76 13.00
#